data_AF-A0A817W1M9-F1
#
_entry.id   AF-A0A817W1M9-F1
#
_cell.length_a   1.000
_cell.length_b   1.000
_cell.length_c   1.000
_cell.angle_alpha   90.00
_cell.angle_beta   90.00
_cell.angle_gamma   90.00
#
_symmetry.space_group_name_H-M   'P 1'
#
loop_
_entity.id
_entity.type
_entity.pdbx_description
1 polymer ?
#
loop_
_entity_poly.entity_id
_entity_poly.type
_entity_poly.pdbx_seq_one_letter_code
_entity_poly.pdbx_strand_id
1 'polypeptide(L)'
;MPSRRYLRRSLLTVLLLPIILLGLLAIYQNRHVLFSENPSYHDHDHHHHHNVYDSHFSHNAIPNNKIRYRLLSKRLTTSSSLPSNILINEIQQAKTLSKNSETSTQSPVLNNNQQIHIINSITPFPLLPYRKPILKVIETKNLQRFVHLDLKGAAPKVVYFEKLFPYLKQLGATGLLIEYEDMFPFTDHLSILRHGLAYTKDDIQKILQLAEENNLKVMPLLQVYGHLEYVLKLKEFMHLREDKRYPQVITPCLEESYKLLFEMIDQLLSHHSLISYLHIGCDEVYFRLVHPKCVDLRFRDEADLFIR
;
A
#
# COMPACT_ATOMS: atom_id res chain seq x y z
N MET A 1 -13.66 49.28 7.41
CA MET A 1 -12.37 48.84 7.98
C MET A 1 -12.32 47.32 7.99
N PRO A 2 -11.38 46.65 7.30
CA PRO A 2 -11.27 45.20 7.33
C PRO A 2 -10.71 44.74 8.68
N SER A 3 -11.35 43.72 9.24
CA SER A 3 -11.16 43.24 10.61
C SER A 3 -9.73 42.77 10.92
N ARG A 4 -9.23 43.14 12.11
CA ARG A 4 -7.94 42.72 12.69
C ARG A 4 -7.69 41.20 12.74
N ARG A 5 -8.68 40.37 12.41
CA ARG A 5 -8.57 38.89 12.40
C ARG A 5 -7.89 38.36 11.13
N TYR A 6 -8.02 39.02 9.99
CA TYR A 6 -7.34 38.61 8.74
C TYR A 6 -5.83 38.84 8.80
N LEU A 7 -5.38 39.90 9.49
CA LEU A 7 -3.97 40.25 9.59
C LEU A 7 -3.15 39.25 10.44
N ARG A 8 -3.77 38.61 11.45
CA ARG A 8 -3.07 37.63 12.33
C ARG A 8 -2.87 36.25 11.68
N ARG A 9 -3.78 35.79 10.83
CA ARG A 9 -3.61 34.53 10.08
C ARG A 9 -2.55 34.67 8.98
N SER A 10 -2.43 35.86 8.38
CA SER A 10 -1.42 36.13 7.35
C SER A 10 -0.01 36.27 7.93
N LEU A 11 0.17 36.77 9.15
CA LEU A 11 1.50 36.86 9.76
C LEU A 11 2.05 35.50 10.20
N LEU A 12 1.19 34.61 10.73
CA LEU A 12 1.61 33.29 11.17
C LEU A 12 2.08 32.41 10.00
N THR A 13 1.36 32.45 8.88
CA THR A 13 1.78 31.72 7.67
C THR A 13 3.03 32.32 7.05
N VAL A 14 3.18 33.65 7.01
CA VAL A 14 4.38 34.31 6.46
C VAL A 14 5.64 34.06 7.32
N LEU A 15 5.51 33.89 8.64
CA LEU A 15 6.64 33.64 9.54
C LEU A 15 7.00 32.15 9.67
N LEU A 16 6.01 31.24 9.62
CA LEU A 16 6.26 29.80 9.82
C LEU A 16 6.69 29.08 8.55
N LEU A 17 6.19 29.48 7.37
CA LEU A 17 6.56 28.83 6.11
C LEU A 17 8.08 28.85 5.84
N PRO A 18 8.80 29.98 6.03
CA PRO A 18 10.24 30.04 5.79
C PRO A 18 11.02 29.14 6.75
N ILE A 19 10.60 29.04 8.01
CA ILE A 19 11.23 28.21 9.04
C ILE A 19 11.06 26.72 8.70
N ILE A 20 9.86 26.32 8.29
CA ILE A 20 9.57 24.95 7.86
C ILE A 20 10.38 24.61 6.59
N LEU A 21 10.45 25.55 5.63
CA LEU A 21 11.20 25.35 4.40
C LEU A 21 12.71 25.21 4.66
N LEU A 22 13.28 26.03 5.56
CA LEU A 22 14.67 25.94 5.99
C LEU A 22 14.96 24.63 6.74
N GLY A 23 14.03 24.16 7.58
CA GLY A 23 14.14 22.86 8.23
C GLY A 23 14.16 21.70 7.24
N LEU A 24 13.28 21.71 6.24
CA LEU A 24 13.26 20.71 5.17
C LEU A 24 14.53 20.78 4.30
N LEU A 25 15.04 21.98 4.03
CA LEU A 25 16.28 22.17 3.26
C LEU A 25 17.50 21.62 4.04
N ALA A 26 17.55 21.84 5.35
CA ALA A 26 18.61 21.33 6.22
C ALA A 26 18.57 19.80 6.33
N ILE A 27 17.38 19.20 6.42
CA ILE A 27 17.19 17.74 6.38
C ILE A 27 17.64 17.18 5.02
N TYR A 28 17.27 17.85 3.92
CA TYR A 28 17.66 17.43 2.57
C TYR A 28 19.18 17.49 2.36
N GLN A 29 19.84 18.57 2.81
CA GLN A 29 21.29 18.72 2.70
C GLN A 29 22.06 17.71 3.56
N ASN A 30 21.54 17.33 4.73
CA ASN A 30 22.18 16.40 5.65
C ASN A 30 21.67 14.95 5.55
N ARG A 31 20.89 14.60 4.52
CA ARG A 31 20.29 13.27 4.36
C ARG A 31 21.33 12.13 4.38
N HIS A 32 22.54 12.39 3.88
CA HIS A 32 23.60 11.38 3.83
C HIS A 32 24.23 11.09 5.21
N VAL A 33 24.09 12.00 6.18
CA VAL A 33 24.58 11.83 7.57
C VAL A 33 23.49 11.24 8.47
N LEU A 34 22.23 11.61 8.24
CA LEU A 34 21.08 11.10 9.01
C LEU A 34 20.73 9.64 8.67
N PHE A 35 21.06 9.19 7.47
CA PHE A 35 20.66 7.87 6.96
C PHE A 35 21.85 6.99 6.53
N SER A 36 23.06 7.25 7.05
CA SER A 36 24.17 6.30 6.86
C SER A 36 24.02 5.13 7.82
N GLU A 37 23.69 3.95 7.29
CA GLU A 37 23.73 2.69 8.01
C GLU A 37 25.18 2.36 8.44
N ASN A 38 25.42 2.23 9.75
CA ASN A 38 26.61 1.57 10.28
C ASN A 38 26.28 0.09 10.50
N PRO A 39 26.88 -0.88 9.78
CA PRO A 39 26.77 -2.28 10.12
C PRO A 39 27.96 -2.67 10.99
N SER A 40 27.77 -2.65 12.31
CA SER A 40 28.65 -3.39 13.22
C SER A 40 27.83 -3.89 14.40
N TYR A 41 27.30 -5.10 14.30
CA TYR A 41 26.95 -5.87 15.47
C TYR A 41 27.61 -7.25 15.37
N HIS A 42 28.50 -7.50 16.33
CA HIS A 42 29.28 -8.71 16.47
C HIS A 42 28.36 -9.89 16.83
N ASP A 43 28.60 -11.00 16.15
CA ASP A 43 28.07 -12.33 16.43
C ASP A 43 28.68 -12.82 17.75
N HIS A 44 27.84 -13.23 18.70
CA HIS A 44 28.27 -13.94 19.90
C HIS A 44 27.53 -15.28 19.99
N ASP A 45 28.35 -16.32 19.81
CA ASP A 45 28.07 -17.72 20.09
C ASP A 45 27.29 -17.94 21.38
N HIS A 46 26.24 -18.75 21.31
CA HIS A 46 25.81 -19.55 22.46
C HIS A 46 25.44 -20.97 22.04
N HIS A 47 26.39 -21.88 22.33
CA HIS A 47 26.11 -23.27 22.66
C HIS A 47 25.10 -23.34 23.83
N HIS A 48 24.02 -24.14 23.69
CA HIS A 48 23.89 -25.41 24.41
C HIS A 48 22.46 -26.01 24.40
N HIS A 49 22.47 -27.35 24.36
CA HIS A 49 21.56 -28.31 24.99
C HIS A 49 20.20 -28.65 24.35
N HIS A 50 20.25 -29.77 23.62
CA HIS A 50 19.20 -30.79 23.58
C HIS A 50 18.64 -31.09 24.97
N ASN A 51 17.31 -31.07 25.11
CA ASN A 51 16.61 -32.05 25.92
C ASN A 51 15.25 -32.39 25.29
N VAL A 52 15.10 -33.68 25.04
CA VAL A 52 13.93 -34.41 24.59
C VAL A 52 13.02 -34.61 25.80
N TYR A 53 11.74 -34.24 25.72
CA TYR A 53 10.71 -34.89 26.53
C TYR A 53 9.39 -35.01 25.78
N ASP A 54 8.91 -36.25 25.80
CA ASP A 54 7.77 -36.81 25.12
C ASP A 54 6.42 -36.36 25.70
N SER A 55 5.44 -36.51 24.81
CA SER A 55 4.00 -36.40 24.91
C SER A 55 3.33 -36.95 26.18
N HIS A 56 2.16 -36.40 26.52
CA HIS A 56 0.85 -37.08 26.50
C HIS A 56 -0.25 -36.20 27.16
N PHE A 57 -1.48 -36.30 26.63
CA PHE A 57 -2.83 -36.04 27.21
C PHE A 57 -3.70 -35.32 26.15
N SER A 58 -4.54 -36.03 25.40
CA SER A 58 -5.82 -36.70 25.74
C SER A 58 -7.00 -35.82 25.32
N HIS A 59 -7.70 -36.30 24.29
CA HIS A 59 -8.92 -35.73 23.72
C HIS A 59 -10.11 -35.87 24.68
N ASN A 60 -10.94 -34.83 24.75
CA ASN A 60 -12.38 -34.97 24.96
C ASN A 60 -13.12 -33.97 24.05
N ALA A 61 -14.12 -34.48 23.33
CA ALA A 61 -14.87 -33.81 22.27
C ALA A 61 -16.30 -33.50 22.71
N ILE A 62 -16.82 -32.30 22.36
CA ILE A 62 -18.26 -31.95 22.26
C ILE A 62 -18.40 -30.85 21.15
N PRO A 63 -19.57 -30.58 20.53
CA PRO A 63 -19.85 -30.89 19.13
C PRO A 63 -19.98 -29.68 18.18
N ASN A 64 -19.93 -30.03 16.88
CA ASN A 64 -20.11 -29.26 15.64
C ASN A 64 -20.93 -27.96 15.66
N ASN A 65 -20.29 -26.89 15.20
CA ASN A 65 -20.73 -26.09 14.03
C ASN A 65 -19.58 -25.19 13.57
N LYS A 66 -18.71 -25.69 12.67
CA LYS A 66 -17.68 -24.85 12.02
C LYS A 66 -17.55 -25.19 10.55
N ILE A 67 -17.77 -24.16 9.73
CA ILE A 67 -17.39 -24.07 8.33
C ILE A 67 -15.90 -24.42 8.22
N ARG A 68 -15.60 -25.43 7.39
CA ARG A 68 -14.28 -26.06 7.33
C ARG A 68 -13.42 -25.33 6.29
N TYR A 69 -12.56 -24.41 6.73
CA TYR A 69 -11.50 -23.88 5.87
C TYR A 69 -10.50 -24.99 5.58
N ARG A 70 -10.39 -25.37 4.30
CA ARG A 70 -9.51 -26.43 3.82
C ARG A 70 -8.16 -25.79 3.48
N LEU A 71 -7.21 -25.78 4.42
CA LEU A 71 -5.83 -25.39 4.13
C LEU A 71 -5.25 -26.37 3.10
N LEU A 72 -4.96 -25.87 1.91
CA LEU A 72 -4.33 -26.61 0.82
C LEU A 72 -2.84 -26.78 1.10
N SER A 73 -2.46 -27.79 1.87
CA SER A 73 -1.08 -28.29 1.86
C SER A 73 -0.92 -29.24 0.67
N LYS A 74 -0.53 -28.72 -0.50
CA LYS A 74 0.01 -29.56 -1.59
C LYS A 74 1.44 -29.13 -1.89
N ARG A 75 2.35 -30.08 -1.64
CA ARG A 75 3.77 -30.13 -2.01
C ARG A 75 4.02 -29.44 -3.35
N LEU A 76 4.86 -28.40 -3.33
CA LEU A 76 5.53 -27.86 -4.50
C LEU A 76 6.55 -28.90 -4.99
N THR A 77 6.20 -29.63 -6.05
CA THR A 77 7.18 -30.34 -6.87
C THR A 77 7.76 -29.36 -7.88
N THR A 78 9.08 -29.24 -7.83
CA THR A 78 10.00 -28.48 -8.68
C THR A 78 9.60 -28.34 -10.16
N SER A 79 9.59 -27.11 -10.69
CA SER A 79 9.98 -26.84 -12.08
C SER A 79 10.51 -25.41 -12.31
N SER A 80 11.77 -25.36 -12.77
CA SER A 80 12.47 -24.30 -13.52
C SER A 80 12.46 -22.86 -13.01
N SER A 81 13.37 -22.53 -12.08
CA SER A 81 13.85 -21.16 -11.88
C SER A 81 14.90 -20.80 -12.94
N LEU A 82 14.70 -19.73 -13.70
CA LEU A 82 15.80 -19.08 -14.42
C LEU A 82 16.80 -18.53 -13.38
N PRO A 83 18.13 -18.62 -13.60
CA PRO A 83 19.11 -18.13 -12.64
C PRO A 83 19.03 -16.61 -12.48
N SER A 84 18.91 -16.16 -11.23
CA SER A 84 18.84 -14.76 -10.78
C SER A 84 19.93 -13.85 -11.36
N ASN A 85 21.05 -14.43 -11.77
CA ASN A 85 22.22 -13.73 -12.29
C ASN A 85 22.01 -13.12 -13.69
N ILE A 86 21.08 -13.66 -14.48
CA ILE A 86 20.80 -13.15 -15.84
C ILE A 86 20.03 -11.82 -15.74
N LEU A 87 19.05 -11.74 -14.83
CA LEU A 87 18.23 -10.54 -14.62
C LEU A 87 19.06 -9.37 -14.05
N ILE A 88 20.03 -9.67 -13.16
CA ILE A 88 20.92 -8.65 -12.59
C ILE A 88 21.81 -8.02 -13.66
N ASN A 89 22.33 -8.82 -14.59
CA ASN A 89 23.21 -8.34 -15.66
C ASN A 89 22.44 -7.45 -16.67
N GLU A 90 21.20 -7.81 -17.01
CA GLU A 90 20.35 -7.00 -17.90
C GLU A 90 19.99 -5.64 -17.28
N ILE A 91 19.71 -5.59 -15.97
CA ILE A 91 19.43 -4.35 -15.23
C ILE A 91 20.67 -3.43 -15.17
N GLN A 92 21.87 -4.00 -15.00
CA GLN A 92 23.10 -3.23 -14.99
C GLN A 92 23.40 -2.62 -16.37
N GLN A 93 23.17 -3.36 -17.46
CA GLN A 93 23.39 -2.88 -18.83
C GLN A 93 22.46 -1.70 -19.18
N ALA A 94 21.20 -1.75 -18.73
CA ALA A 94 20.23 -0.67 -18.94
C ALA A 94 20.63 0.63 -18.20
N LYS A 95 21.26 0.53 -17.02
CA LYS A 95 21.75 1.68 -16.26
C LYS A 95 22.96 2.36 -16.91
N THR A 96 23.83 1.60 -17.59
CA THR A 96 25.00 2.16 -18.28
C THR A 96 24.62 2.92 -19.56
N LEU A 97 23.59 2.46 -20.27
CA LEU A 97 23.08 3.11 -21.48
C LEU A 97 22.39 4.46 -21.18
N SER A 98 21.76 4.59 -20.01
CA SER A 98 21.12 5.84 -19.55
C SER A 98 22.12 6.96 -19.23
N LYS A 99 23.35 6.63 -18.80
CA LYS A 99 24.36 7.65 -18.44
C LYS A 99 25.04 8.32 -19.63
N ASN A 100 24.99 7.69 -20.82
CA ASN A 100 25.69 8.20 -22.01
C ASN A 100 24.83 9.17 -22.85
N SER A 101 23.58 9.43 -22.48
CA SER A 101 22.67 10.31 -23.23
C SER A 101 22.57 11.75 -22.70
N GLU A 102 23.34 12.13 -21.67
CA GLU A 102 23.24 13.46 -21.03
C GLU A 102 24.22 14.53 -21.54
N THR A 103 24.96 14.29 -22.62
CA THR A 103 25.88 15.28 -23.20
C THR A 103 25.38 15.79 -24.56
N SER A 104 24.35 16.64 -24.56
CA SER A 104 24.22 17.81 -25.45
C SER A 104 22.82 18.40 -25.36
N THR A 105 22.69 19.63 -24.86
CA THR A 105 21.75 20.62 -25.37
C THR A 105 22.04 21.97 -24.71
N GLN A 106 22.42 22.96 -25.53
CA GLN A 106 22.57 24.35 -25.13
C GLN A 106 21.17 24.97 -24.95
N SER A 107 20.99 25.75 -23.88
CA SER A 107 19.73 26.44 -23.54
C SER A 107 19.53 27.70 -24.40
N PRO A 108 18.33 27.95 -24.98
CA PRO A 108 18.01 29.26 -25.54
C PRO A 108 17.50 30.22 -24.44
N VAL A 109 17.90 31.48 -24.56
CA VAL A 109 17.48 32.62 -23.74
C VAL A 109 16.01 32.97 -24.01
N LEU A 110 15.21 33.12 -22.95
CA LEU A 110 13.79 33.49 -23.03
C LEU A 110 13.62 35.01 -22.87
N ASN A 111 13.08 35.68 -23.90
CA ASN A 111 12.63 37.07 -23.81
C ASN A 111 11.18 37.12 -23.28
N ASN A 112 10.98 37.79 -22.15
CA ASN A 112 9.67 38.05 -21.56
C ASN A 112 8.97 39.17 -22.32
N ASN A 113 7.88 38.87 -23.05
CA ASN A 113 6.77 39.80 -23.35
C ASN A 113 5.71 39.12 -24.24
N GLN A 114 4.88 38.19 -23.72
CA GLN A 114 3.59 37.88 -24.36
C GLN A 114 2.51 37.51 -23.32
N GLN A 115 1.34 38.14 -23.48
CA GLN A 115 0.12 38.02 -22.70
C GLN A 115 -0.38 36.57 -22.57
N ILE A 116 -0.80 36.20 -21.37
CA ILE A 116 -1.40 34.90 -21.07
C ILE A 116 -2.85 34.90 -21.60
N HIS A 117 -3.06 34.30 -22.77
CA HIS A 117 -4.38 33.83 -23.19
C HIS A 117 -4.64 32.46 -22.56
N ILE A 118 -5.68 32.36 -21.73
CA ILE A 118 -6.12 31.09 -21.16
C ILE A 118 -6.79 30.27 -22.27
N ILE A 119 -6.08 29.26 -22.76
CA ILE A 119 -6.57 28.32 -23.79
C ILE A 119 -7.35 27.19 -23.10
N ASN A 120 -8.68 27.16 -23.33
CA ASN A 120 -9.61 26.13 -22.82
C ASN A 120 -9.66 24.84 -23.68
N SER A 121 -8.66 24.57 -24.52
CA SER A 121 -8.61 23.31 -25.29
C SER A 121 -7.57 22.38 -24.69
N ILE A 122 -8.03 21.23 -24.16
CA ILE A 122 -7.14 20.08 -23.95
C ILE A 122 -6.69 19.63 -25.33
N THR A 123 -5.53 20.11 -25.77
CA THR A 123 -4.86 19.49 -26.91
C THR A 123 -4.53 18.06 -26.51
N PRO A 124 -4.85 17.05 -27.34
CA PRO A 124 -4.35 15.70 -27.11
C PRO A 124 -2.84 15.79 -26.92
N PHE A 125 -2.30 15.18 -25.87
CA PHE A 125 -0.86 15.09 -25.70
C PHE A 125 -0.29 14.55 -27.03
N PRO A 126 0.56 15.31 -27.74
CA PRO A 126 1.03 14.88 -29.04
C PRO A 126 1.81 13.59 -28.80
N LEU A 127 1.25 12.48 -29.28
CA LEU A 127 1.95 11.21 -29.27
C LEU A 127 3.22 11.42 -30.07
N LEU A 128 4.38 11.35 -29.40
CA LEU A 128 5.66 11.35 -30.09
C LEU A 128 5.59 10.28 -31.19
N PRO A 129 6.08 10.58 -32.41
CA PRO A 129 6.05 9.60 -33.50
C PRO A 129 6.70 8.32 -33.00
N TYR A 130 5.95 7.22 -33.09
CA TYR A 130 6.37 5.91 -32.61
C TYR A 130 7.74 5.57 -33.22
N ARG A 131 8.79 5.69 -32.42
CA ARG A 131 10.12 5.19 -32.80
C ARG A 131 10.10 3.70 -32.56
N LYS A 132 10.37 2.93 -33.61
CA LYS A 132 10.55 1.48 -33.51
C LYS A 132 11.58 1.21 -32.40
N PRO A 133 11.23 0.44 -31.36
CA PRO A 133 12.14 0.20 -30.24
C PRO A 133 13.46 -0.38 -30.77
N ILE A 134 14.58 0.22 -30.35
CA ILE A 134 15.93 -0.28 -30.65
C ILE A 134 16.15 -1.62 -29.94
N LEU A 135 15.44 -1.84 -28.83
CA LEU A 135 15.46 -3.06 -28.03
C LEU A 135 14.39 -4.04 -28.50
N LYS A 136 14.69 -5.34 -28.38
CA LYS A 136 13.73 -6.42 -28.65
C LYS A 136 12.50 -6.23 -27.76
N VAL A 137 11.34 -6.02 -28.38
CA VAL A 137 10.06 -5.96 -27.66
C VAL A 137 9.73 -7.37 -27.17
N ILE A 138 9.72 -7.55 -25.85
CA ILE A 138 9.21 -8.77 -25.22
C ILE A 138 7.70 -8.58 -25.05
N GLU A 139 6.90 -9.24 -25.88
CA GLU A 139 5.45 -9.24 -25.72
C GLU A 139 5.05 -10.12 -24.53
N THR A 140 4.62 -9.50 -23.43
CA THR A 140 4.19 -10.19 -22.22
C THR A 140 2.68 -10.42 -22.19
N LYS A 141 2.16 -11.16 -23.18
CA LYS A 141 0.71 -11.38 -23.38
C LYS A 141 0.00 -12.00 -22.16
N ASN A 142 0.73 -12.76 -21.34
CA ASN A 142 0.16 -13.48 -20.20
C ASN A 142 0.39 -12.79 -18.84
N LEU A 143 1.11 -11.66 -18.79
CA LEU A 143 1.32 -10.95 -17.53
C LEU A 143 0.12 -10.08 -17.19
N GLN A 144 -0.37 -10.19 -15.96
CA GLN A 144 -1.30 -9.20 -15.42
C GLN A 144 -0.50 -7.96 -14.98
N ARG A 145 -0.99 -6.78 -15.33
CA ARG A 145 -0.41 -5.48 -15.00
C ARG A 145 -1.45 -4.69 -14.23
N PHE A 146 -1.33 -4.74 -12.91
CA PHE A 146 -2.21 -4.03 -12.00
C PHE A 146 -1.65 -2.63 -11.72
N VAL A 147 -2.53 -1.63 -11.70
CA VAL A 147 -2.22 -0.29 -11.22
C VAL A 147 -2.76 -0.17 -9.81
N HIS A 148 -1.89 0.14 -8.84
CA HIS A 148 -2.29 0.37 -7.46
C HIS A 148 -2.88 1.78 -7.31
N LEU A 149 -4.15 1.82 -6.95
CA LEU A 149 -4.87 3.02 -6.57
C LEU A 149 -4.91 3.08 -5.04
N ASP A 150 -4.00 3.86 -4.48
CA ASP A 150 -4.02 4.22 -3.08
C ASP A 150 -5.01 5.38 -2.89
N LEU A 151 -6.16 5.09 -2.29
CA LEU A 151 -7.26 6.04 -2.17
C LEU A 151 -7.30 6.73 -0.81
N LYS A 152 -6.35 6.47 0.09
CA LYS A 152 -6.31 7.15 1.40
C LYS A 152 -5.85 8.60 1.28
N GLY A 153 -6.33 9.45 2.20
CA GLY A 153 -5.95 10.85 2.32
C GLY A 153 -6.50 11.80 1.24
N ALA A 154 -6.19 11.55 -0.04
CA ALA A 154 -6.55 12.43 -1.16
C ALA A 154 -7.23 11.67 -2.32
N ALA A 155 -8.27 10.89 -1.99
CA ALA A 155 -8.99 10.08 -2.97
C ALA A 155 -9.56 10.93 -4.14
N PRO A 156 -9.36 10.53 -5.40
CA PRO A 156 -9.98 11.20 -6.54
C PRO A 156 -11.52 11.11 -6.51
N LYS A 157 -12.21 12.09 -7.09
CA LYS A 157 -13.66 11.98 -7.28
C LYS A 157 -14.00 10.89 -8.31
N VAL A 158 -15.17 10.27 -8.18
CA VAL A 158 -15.61 9.21 -9.11
C VAL A 158 -15.57 9.64 -10.58
N VAL A 159 -15.97 10.87 -10.89
CA VAL A 159 -15.90 11.45 -12.25
C VAL A 159 -14.49 11.47 -12.85
N TYR A 160 -13.44 11.45 -12.02
CA TYR A 160 -12.07 11.37 -12.52
C TYR A 160 -11.75 9.98 -13.08
N PHE A 161 -12.33 8.92 -12.52
CA PHE A 161 -12.13 7.55 -12.99
C PHE A 161 -12.70 7.31 -14.39
N GLU A 162 -13.72 8.06 -14.80
CA GLU A 162 -14.24 8.07 -16.18
C GLU A 162 -13.16 8.45 -17.21
N LYS A 163 -12.16 9.23 -16.80
CA LYS A 163 -11.00 9.59 -17.65
C LYS A 163 -9.81 8.68 -17.39
N LEU A 164 -9.56 8.34 -16.12
CA LEU A 164 -8.38 7.59 -15.72
C LEU A 164 -8.41 6.14 -16.24
N PHE A 165 -9.52 5.42 -16.13
CA PHE A 165 -9.56 4.00 -16.46
C PHE A 165 -9.36 3.71 -17.95
N PRO A 166 -9.99 4.44 -18.89
CA PRO A 166 -9.67 4.30 -20.31
C PRO A 166 -8.19 4.59 -20.60
N TYR A 167 -7.62 5.60 -19.95
CA TYR A 167 -6.22 5.95 -20.10
C TYR A 167 -5.28 4.84 -19.60
N LEU A 168 -5.51 4.29 -18.40
CA LEU A 168 -4.75 3.16 -17.88
C LEU A 168 -4.86 1.93 -18.79
N LYS A 169 -6.05 1.68 -19.35
CA LYS A 169 -6.26 0.60 -20.31
C LYS A 169 -5.44 0.81 -21.58
N GLN A 170 -5.38 2.03 -22.10
CA GLN A 170 -4.55 2.38 -23.25
C GLN A 170 -3.05 2.20 -22.98
N LEU A 171 -2.60 2.47 -21.75
CA LEU A 171 -1.23 2.19 -21.30
C LEU A 171 -0.94 0.68 -21.10
N GLY A 172 -1.96 -0.17 -21.25
CA GLY A 172 -1.84 -1.62 -21.20
C GLY A 172 -2.16 -2.22 -19.84
N ALA A 173 -2.75 -1.50 -18.89
CA ALA A 173 -3.20 -2.09 -17.63
C ALA A 173 -4.22 -3.22 -17.88
N THR A 174 -4.16 -4.27 -17.05
CA THR A 174 -5.12 -5.39 -17.07
C THR A 174 -6.02 -5.39 -15.83
N GLY A 175 -5.68 -4.61 -14.81
CA GLY A 175 -6.46 -4.52 -13.58
C GLY A 175 -6.04 -3.37 -12.68
N LEU A 176 -6.79 -3.23 -11.59
CA LEU A 176 -6.67 -2.21 -10.55
C LEU A 176 -6.52 -2.92 -9.22
N LEU A 177 -5.49 -2.57 -8.46
CA LEU A 177 -5.36 -2.92 -7.05
C LEU A 177 -5.88 -1.72 -6.26
N ILE A 178 -6.99 -1.85 -5.55
CA ILE A 178 -7.65 -0.68 -4.94
C ILE A 178 -7.57 -0.79 -3.42
N GLU A 179 -6.89 0.17 -2.80
CA GLU A 179 -6.75 0.31 -1.36
C GLU A 179 -7.56 1.52 -0.89
N TYR A 180 -8.57 1.28 -0.04
CA TYR A 180 -9.54 2.30 0.35
C TYR A 180 -9.27 2.94 1.73
N GLU A 181 -8.82 2.15 2.71
CA GLU A 181 -8.78 2.51 4.14
C GLU A 181 -10.05 3.21 4.64
N ASP A 182 -9.93 4.43 5.19
CA ASP A 182 -11.04 5.22 5.72
C ASP A 182 -11.93 5.84 4.65
N MET A 183 -11.61 5.69 3.37
CA MET A 183 -12.48 6.12 2.27
C MET A 183 -13.51 5.05 1.87
N PHE A 184 -13.45 3.84 2.44
CA PHE A 184 -14.46 2.80 2.21
C PHE A 184 -15.76 3.09 2.98
N PRO A 185 -16.96 2.88 2.41
CA PRO A 185 -18.25 3.08 3.09
C PRO A 185 -18.57 2.01 4.15
N PHE A 186 -17.75 1.89 5.21
CA PHE A 186 -18.09 1.02 6.33
C PHE A 186 -19.45 1.41 6.95
N THR A 187 -20.20 0.40 7.38
CA THR A 187 -21.56 0.52 7.90
C THR A 187 -21.65 0.06 9.36
N ASP A 188 -22.82 0.23 9.96
CA ASP A 188 -23.11 -0.16 11.34
C ASP A 188 -22.11 0.42 12.34
N HIS A 189 -21.60 -0.39 13.26
CA HIS A 189 -20.65 0.07 14.27
C HIS A 189 -19.26 0.37 13.70
N LEU A 190 -18.94 -0.12 12.49
CA LEU A 190 -17.72 0.25 11.76
C LEU A 190 -17.85 1.58 11.00
N SER A 191 -19.04 2.20 11.00
CA SER A 191 -19.25 3.49 10.34
C SER A 191 -18.37 4.62 10.88
N ILE A 192 -17.83 4.46 12.11
CA ILE A 192 -16.85 5.37 12.73
C ILE A 192 -15.47 5.35 12.07
N LEU A 193 -15.16 4.30 11.29
CA LEU A 193 -13.90 4.20 10.55
C LEU A 193 -13.83 5.16 9.37
N ARG A 194 -15.00 5.64 8.89
CA ARG A 194 -15.10 6.43 7.67
C ARG A 194 -14.56 7.83 7.86
N HIS A 195 -13.80 8.28 6.87
CA HIS A 195 -13.53 9.69 6.67
C HIS A 195 -14.82 10.42 6.27
N GLY A 196 -14.95 11.71 6.60
CA GLY A 196 -16.15 12.51 6.30
C GLY A 196 -16.41 12.73 4.79
N LEU A 197 -15.43 12.38 3.95
CA LEU A 197 -15.53 12.41 2.48
C LEU A 197 -15.46 11.01 1.85
N ALA A 198 -15.60 9.94 2.66
CA ALA A 198 -15.58 8.57 2.17
C ALA A 198 -16.57 8.37 1.02
N TYR A 199 -16.24 7.46 0.11
CA TYR A 199 -17.14 7.08 -0.97
C TYR A 199 -18.44 6.55 -0.41
N THR A 200 -19.53 6.79 -1.13
CA THR A 200 -20.81 6.12 -0.86
C THR A 200 -20.85 4.73 -1.47
N LYS A 201 -21.86 3.93 -1.14
CA LYS A 201 -22.10 2.64 -1.79
C LYS A 201 -22.26 2.79 -3.30
N ASP A 202 -22.98 3.81 -3.75
CA ASP A 202 -23.21 4.08 -5.17
C ASP A 202 -21.93 4.50 -5.88
N ASP A 203 -21.05 5.24 -5.20
CA ASP A 203 -19.72 5.57 -5.71
C ASP A 203 -18.87 4.32 -5.95
N ILE A 204 -18.84 3.38 -4.99
CA ILE A 204 -18.11 2.11 -5.15
C ILE A 204 -18.69 1.31 -6.32
N GLN A 205 -20.02 1.21 -6.44
CA GLN A 205 -20.67 0.55 -7.57
C GLN A 205 -20.29 1.20 -8.90
N LYS A 206 -20.26 2.53 -8.96
CA LYS A 206 -19.88 3.25 -10.17
C LYS A 206 -18.39 3.04 -10.52
N ILE A 207 -17.50 3.03 -9.53
CA ILE A 207 -16.07 2.72 -9.74
C ILE A 207 -15.92 1.33 -10.34
N LEU A 208 -16.60 0.33 -9.78
CA LEU A 208 -16.53 -1.06 -10.26
C LEU A 208 -17.10 -1.20 -11.67
N GLN A 209 -18.23 -0.54 -11.96
CA GLN A 209 -18.81 -0.49 -13.29
C GLN A 209 -17.83 0.11 -14.32
N LEU A 210 -17.21 1.25 -13.99
CA LEU A 210 -16.23 1.89 -14.87
C LEU A 210 -15.02 0.98 -15.14
N ALA A 211 -14.57 0.20 -14.14
CA ALA A 211 -13.48 -0.74 -14.31
C ALA A 211 -13.87 -1.89 -15.27
N GLU A 212 -15.09 -2.44 -15.10
CA GLU A 212 -15.64 -3.49 -15.97
C GLU A 212 -15.79 -3.01 -17.43
N GLU A 213 -16.37 -1.82 -17.64
CA GLU A 213 -16.52 -1.19 -18.96
C GLU A 213 -15.17 -1.02 -19.69
N ASN A 214 -14.08 -0.84 -18.93
CA ASN A 214 -12.72 -0.70 -19.45
C ASN A 214 -11.93 -2.02 -19.46
N ASN A 215 -12.57 -3.16 -19.20
CA ASN A 215 -11.93 -4.47 -19.13
C ASN A 215 -10.72 -4.47 -18.17
N LEU A 216 -10.88 -3.88 -16.99
CA LEU A 216 -9.90 -3.86 -15.91
C LEU A 216 -10.43 -4.71 -14.75
N LYS A 217 -9.70 -5.77 -14.40
CA LYS A 217 -10.02 -6.57 -13.20
C LYS A 217 -9.80 -5.76 -11.95
N VAL A 218 -10.67 -5.87 -10.95
CA VAL A 218 -10.46 -5.22 -9.65
C VAL A 218 -10.01 -6.25 -8.62
N MET A 219 -8.94 -5.90 -7.89
CA MET A 219 -8.48 -6.59 -6.71
C MET A 219 -8.52 -5.59 -5.55
N PRO A 220 -9.47 -5.70 -4.61
CA PRO A 220 -9.45 -4.86 -3.43
C PRO A 220 -8.26 -5.25 -2.54
N LEU A 221 -7.69 -4.26 -1.87
CA LEU A 221 -6.67 -4.40 -0.83
C LEU A 221 -7.27 -3.96 0.50
N LEU A 222 -7.17 -4.83 1.49
CA LEU A 222 -7.45 -4.51 2.88
C LEU A 222 -6.22 -4.88 3.71
N GLN A 223 -5.71 -3.94 4.47
CA GLN A 223 -4.64 -4.19 5.42
C GLN A 223 -5.17 -5.01 6.60
N VAL A 224 -4.58 -6.19 6.87
CA VAL A 224 -5.04 -7.08 7.95
C VAL A 224 -4.08 -7.20 9.12
N TYR A 225 -2.93 -6.51 9.07
CA TYR A 225 -1.93 -6.62 10.14
C TYR A 225 -1.26 -5.28 10.47
N GLY A 226 -0.51 -4.72 9.52
CA GLY A 226 0.05 -3.37 9.58
C GLY A 226 -0.90 -2.33 8.98
N HIS A 227 -0.48 -1.07 8.90
CA HIS A 227 -1.21 0.03 8.26
C HIS A 227 -2.67 0.21 8.72
N LEU A 228 -2.94 -0.06 10.00
CA LEU A 228 -4.28 0.03 10.60
C LEU A 228 -4.47 1.32 11.42
N GLU A 229 -3.67 2.36 11.17
CA GLU A 229 -3.74 3.64 11.89
C GLU A 229 -5.14 4.25 11.83
N TYR A 230 -5.82 4.14 10.70
CA TYR A 230 -7.17 4.67 10.53
C TYR A 230 -8.21 4.01 11.45
N VAL A 231 -7.97 2.74 11.83
CA VAL A 231 -8.81 1.97 12.76
C VAL A 231 -8.35 2.17 14.19
N LEU A 232 -7.09 1.86 14.47
CA LEU A 232 -6.58 1.73 15.83
C LEU A 232 -6.29 3.08 16.49
N LYS A 233 -6.32 4.20 15.76
CA LYS A 233 -6.31 5.54 16.36
C LYS A 233 -7.59 5.83 17.15
N LEU A 234 -8.69 5.16 16.83
CA LEU A 234 -10.01 5.37 17.44
C LEU A 234 -10.09 4.68 18.81
N LYS A 235 -10.73 5.37 19.77
CA LYS A 235 -10.79 4.95 21.18
C LYS A 235 -11.37 3.54 21.35
N GLU A 236 -12.36 3.22 20.53
CA GLU A 236 -13.08 1.96 20.47
C GLU A 236 -12.14 0.78 20.18
N PHE A 237 -11.12 0.98 19.34
CA PHE A 237 -10.22 -0.08 18.87
C PHE A 237 -8.80 0.02 19.43
N MET A 238 -8.48 1.02 20.27
CA MET A 238 -7.15 1.19 20.87
C MET A 238 -6.65 -0.05 21.64
N HIS A 239 -7.57 -0.82 22.22
CA HIS A 239 -7.24 -2.01 22.99
C HIS A 239 -6.77 -3.20 22.13
N LEU A 240 -6.92 -3.11 20.81
CA LEU A 240 -6.47 -4.10 19.83
C LEU A 240 -5.08 -3.80 19.27
N ARG A 241 -4.42 -2.72 19.71
CA ARG A 241 -3.06 -2.39 19.27
C ARG A 241 -2.06 -3.43 19.78
N GLU A 242 -1.10 -3.76 18.93
CA GLU A 242 0.06 -4.55 19.31
C GLU A 242 0.94 -3.79 20.32
N ASP A 243 1.31 -2.54 19.98
CA ASP A 243 1.94 -1.61 20.92
C ASP A 243 0.97 -0.50 21.31
N LYS A 244 0.74 -0.30 22.61
CA LYS A 244 -0.19 0.72 23.12
C LYS A 244 0.09 2.14 22.58
N ARG A 245 1.37 2.44 22.29
CA ARG A 245 1.83 3.76 21.85
C ARG A 245 1.52 4.04 20.38
N TYR A 246 1.48 2.99 19.55
CA TYR A 246 1.44 3.13 18.09
C TYR A 246 0.20 2.45 17.50
N PRO A 247 -0.64 3.17 16.73
CA PRO A 247 -1.87 2.61 16.16
C PRO A 247 -1.64 1.85 14.84
N GLN A 248 -0.42 1.45 14.50
CA GLN A 248 -0.13 0.90 13.16
C GLN A 248 -0.44 -0.60 13.05
N VAL A 249 -0.22 -1.36 14.11
CA VAL A 249 -0.28 -2.82 14.08
C VAL A 249 -1.38 -3.33 15.01
N ILE A 250 -2.23 -4.21 14.48
CA ILE A 250 -3.24 -4.93 15.27
C ILE A 250 -2.62 -6.18 15.90
N THR A 251 -3.02 -6.51 17.12
CA THR A 251 -2.45 -7.65 17.82
C THR A 251 -3.06 -8.98 17.37
N PRO A 252 -2.26 -10.03 17.09
CA PRO A 252 -2.77 -11.32 16.63
C PRO A 252 -3.15 -12.26 17.78
N CYS A 253 -2.93 -11.88 19.05
CA CYS A 253 -3.28 -12.73 20.20
C CYS A 253 -4.68 -12.45 20.78
N LEU A 254 -5.49 -11.58 20.16
CA LEU A 254 -6.86 -11.31 20.59
C LEU A 254 -7.87 -11.83 19.57
N GLU A 255 -8.89 -12.55 20.06
CA GLU A 255 -9.99 -13.01 19.21
C GLU A 255 -10.77 -11.82 18.63
N GLU A 256 -10.86 -10.73 19.38
CA GLU A 256 -11.48 -9.47 18.99
C GLU A 256 -10.80 -8.82 17.78
N SER A 257 -9.48 -8.99 17.62
CA SER A 257 -8.76 -8.53 16.43
C SER A 257 -9.27 -9.24 15.18
N TYR A 258 -9.40 -10.57 15.24
CA TYR A 258 -9.92 -11.35 14.12
C TYR A 258 -11.39 -11.05 13.82
N LYS A 259 -12.22 -10.85 14.85
CA LYS A 259 -13.62 -10.45 14.66
C LYS A 259 -13.73 -9.14 13.87
N LEU A 260 -12.97 -8.13 14.27
CA LEU A 260 -12.92 -6.85 13.57
C LEU A 260 -12.45 -7.01 12.12
N LEU A 261 -11.33 -7.72 11.91
CA LEU A 261 -10.77 -7.93 10.58
C LEU A 261 -11.73 -8.69 9.66
N PHE A 262 -12.36 -9.77 10.13
CA PHE A 262 -13.32 -10.53 9.33
C PHE A 262 -14.56 -9.72 8.99
N GLU A 263 -15.05 -8.89 9.90
CA GLU A 263 -16.17 -8.00 9.60
C GLU A 263 -15.80 -6.94 8.55
N MET A 264 -14.60 -6.36 8.65
CA MET A 264 -14.10 -5.43 7.62
C MET A 264 -13.98 -6.11 6.26
N ILE A 265 -13.49 -7.35 6.22
CA ILE A 265 -13.41 -8.18 5.00
C ILE A 265 -14.82 -8.46 4.47
N ASP A 266 -15.77 -8.88 5.31
CA ASP A 266 -17.13 -9.20 4.89
C ASP A 266 -17.83 -7.98 4.29
N GLN A 267 -17.70 -6.79 4.91
CA GLN A 267 -18.24 -5.56 4.35
C GLN A 267 -17.57 -5.20 3.02
N LEU A 268 -16.25 -5.34 2.90
CA LEU A 268 -15.52 -5.10 1.65
C LEU A 268 -15.98 -6.04 0.53
N LEU A 269 -16.08 -7.34 0.82
CA LEU A 269 -16.50 -8.37 -0.14
C LEU A 269 -17.97 -8.20 -0.55
N SER A 270 -18.84 -7.73 0.34
CA SER A 270 -20.24 -7.46 0.00
C SER A 270 -20.41 -6.40 -1.09
N HIS A 271 -19.43 -5.51 -1.27
CA HIS A 271 -19.41 -4.50 -2.33
C HIS A 271 -18.68 -4.99 -3.60
N HIS A 272 -17.94 -6.09 -3.52
CA HIS A 272 -17.02 -6.58 -4.54
C HIS A 272 -17.43 -7.99 -5.02
N SER A 273 -18.68 -8.13 -5.47
CA SER A 273 -19.27 -9.46 -5.77
C SER A 273 -18.61 -10.24 -6.91
N LEU A 274 -17.83 -9.58 -7.78
CA LEU A 274 -17.19 -10.19 -8.96
C LEU A 274 -15.68 -10.45 -8.79
N ILE A 275 -15.13 -10.27 -7.59
CA ILE A 275 -13.68 -10.43 -7.40
C ILE A 275 -13.24 -11.88 -7.45
N SER A 276 -12.00 -12.08 -7.89
CA SER A 276 -11.32 -13.38 -7.84
C SER A 276 -10.20 -13.43 -6.79
N TYR A 277 -9.76 -12.27 -6.31
CA TYR A 277 -8.62 -12.11 -5.42
C TYR A 277 -8.89 -10.96 -4.46
N LEU A 278 -8.43 -11.12 -3.22
CA LEU A 278 -8.34 -10.09 -2.20
C LEU A 278 -6.87 -9.98 -1.82
N HIS A 279 -6.31 -8.77 -1.81
CA HIS A 279 -4.98 -8.51 -1.30
C HIS A 279 -5.08 -8.18 0.19
N ILE A 280 -4.38 -8.92 1.05
CA ILE A 280 -4.47 -8.78 2.51
C ILE A 280 -3.41 -7.84 3.12
N GLY A 281 -2.51 -7.29 2.29
CA GLY A 281 -1.46 -6.39 2.74
C GLY A 281 -0.34 -7.16 3.45
N CYS A 282 -0.13 -6.87 4.73
CA CYS A 282 0.91 -7.44 5.60
C CYS A 282 2.32 -6.90 5.37
N ASP A 283 2.44 -5.70 4.80
CA ASP A 283 3.69 -4.95 4.74
C ASP A 283 3.99 -4.18 6.04
N GLU A 284 5.27 -3.84 6.23
CA GLU A 284 5.79 -2.91 7.25
C GLU A 284 5.31 -3.16 8.71
N VAL A 285 5.14 -4.42 9.10
CA VAL A 285 4.73 -4.79 10.48
C VAL A 285 5.92 -4.69 11.45
N TYR A 286 6.20 -3.50 11.97
CA TYR A 286 7.40 -3.25 12.80
C TYR A 286 7.29 -3.72 14.27
N PHE A 287 6.10 -3.68 14.87
CA PHE A 287 5.87 -4.12 16.24
C PHE A 287 5.22 -5.49 16.23
N ARG A 288 5.84 -6.49 16.86
CA ARG A 288 5.37 -7.88 16.86
C ARG A 288 5.58 -8.50 18.24
N LEU A 289 4.56 -9.16 18.76
CA LEU A 289 4.57 -9.90 20.03
C LEU A 289 4.94 -9.06 21.28
N VAL A 290 4.73 -7.75 21.22
CA VAL A 290 4.92 -6.84 22.35
C VAL A 290 3.64 -6.66 23.17
N HIS A 291 2.50 -7.11 22.66
CA HIS A 291 1.24 -7.05 23.40
C HIS A 291 1.27 -7.99 24.63
N PRO A 292 0.86 -7.56 25.84
CA PRO A 292 0.97 -8.38 27.05
C PRO A 292 0.22 -9.72 27.00
N LYS A 293 -0.82 -9.85 26.16
CA LYS A 293 -1.55 -11.11 25.96
C LYS A 293 -0.91 -12.04 24.92
N CYS A 294 0.16 -11.62 24.25
CA CYS A 294 0.89 -12.43 23.26
C CYS A 294 1.96 -13.32 23.89
N VAL A 295 2.23 -13.20 25.20
CA VAL A 295 3.25 -13.96 25.92
C VAL A 295 3.07 -15.48 25.84
N ASP A 296 1.82 -15.94 25.73
CA ASP A 296 1.49 -17.37 25.65
C ASP A 296 1.54 -17.92 24.22
N LEU A 297 1.71 -17.05 23.22
CA LEU A 297 1.82 -17.51 21.85
C LEU A 297 3.20 -18.15 21.63
N ARG A 298 3.17 -19.46 21.41
CA ARG A 298 4.35 -20.24 21.03
C ARG A 298 4.52 -20.22 19.52
N PHE A 299 5.72 -19.86 19.09
CA PHE A 299 6.13 -19.88 17.68
C PHE A 299 7.49 -20.56 17.59
N ARG A 300 7.79 -21.19 16.45
CA ARG A 300 9.15 -21.68 16.19
C ARG A 300 10.04 -20.56 15.68
N ASP A 301 9.49 -19.67 14.86
CA ASP A 301 10.15 -18.49 14.31
C ASP A 301 9.13 -17.35 14.03
N GLU A 302 9.63 -16.20 13.55
CA GLU A 302 8.78 -15.05 13.22
C GLU A 302 7.81 -15.32 12.05
N ALA A 303 8.10 -16.27 11.16
CA ALA A 303 7.24 -16.56 10.02
C ALA A 303 5.94 -17.26 10.45
N ASP A 304 6.00 -18.09 11.51
CA ASP A 304 4.82 -18.72 12.10
C ASP A 304 3.75 -17.68 12.54
N LEU A 305 4.15 -16.43 12.82
CA LEU A 305 3.23 -15.34 13.16
C LEU A 305 2.31 -14.92 12.01
N PHE A 306 2.83 -14.93 10.78
CA PHE A 306 2.12 -14.49 9.58
C PHE A 306 1.26 -15.60 8.95
N ILE A 307 1.41 -16.84 9.41
CA ILE A 307 0.73 -18.03 8.87
C ILE A 307 -0.48 -18.44 9.73
N ARG A 308 -0.62 -17.86 10.92
CA ARG A 308 -1.65 -18.19 11.91
C ARG A 308 -3.03 -17.62 11.57
#